data_AF-A0A495UL97-F1
#
_entry.id   AF-A0A495UL97-F1
#
_cell.length_a   1.000
_cell.length_b   1.000
_cell.length_c   1.000
_cell.angle_alpha   90.00
_cell.angle_beta   90.00
_cell.angle_gamma   90.00
#
_symmetry.space_group_name_H-M   'P 1'
#
loop_
_entity.id
_entity.type
_entity.pdbx_description
1 polymer ?
#
loop_
_entity_poly.entity_id
_entity_poly.type
_entity_poly.pdbx_seq_one_letter_code
_entity_poly.pdbx_strand_id
1 'polypeptide(L)'
;MAASENDRLVWIDCEMTGLDLDVDELVEIAVVVTDFDLRILDPGFSIVIKPDDSALASMSEFVTDMHRSSGLLEEIPHGVSLADAEFHALEYIQRFAPVEGKAPLAGNTIGTDRMFLAKYMPRVDRWLHYRNIDVSSVKELSRRWFPRAYFHAPAKDGGHRALADIRESIRELAYYRQAVFVPEPGPTSDAAKAAAAATVSSFPVGV
;
A
#
# COMPACT_ATOMS: atom_id res chain seq x y z
N MET A 1 14.04 -8.70 18.24
CA MET A 1 12.90 -8.89 19.17
C MET A 1 11.79 -9.55 18.38
N ALA A 2 11.08 -10.52 18.96
CA ALA A 2 9.91 -11.08 18.28
C ALA A 2 8.88 -9.97 18.04
N ALA A 3 8.37 -9.85 16.82
CA ALA A 3 7.27 -8.94 16.50
C ALA A 3 6.15 -9.19 17.51
N SER A 4 5.69 -8.13 18.18
CA SER A 4 4.50 -8.27 19.02
C SER A 4 3.31 -8.59 18.11
N GLU A 5 2.29 -9.28 18.61
CA GLU A 5 1.07 -9.56 17.80
C GLU A 5 0.42 -8.28 17.26
N ASN A 6 0.76 -7.11 17.82
CA ASN A 6 0.29 -5.79 17.40
C ASN A 6 1.12 -5.15 16.28
N ASP A 7 2.27 -5.71 15.94
CA ASP A 7 3.14 -5.22 14.86
C ASP A 7 2.69 -5.86 13.54
N ARG A 8 1.61 -5.30 12.96
CA ARG A 8 1.07 -5.68 11.66
C ARG A 8 1.15 -4.55 10.66
N LEU A 9 1.37 -4.90 9.40
CA LEU A 9 1.18 -4.01 8.27
C LEU A 9 -0.02 -4.51 7.47
N VAL A 10 -0.98 -3.64 7.18
CA VAL A 10 -2.10 -3.95 6.28
C VAL A 10 -1.77 -3.36 4.93
N TRP A 11 -1.52 -4.22 3.97
CA TRP A 11 -1.22 -3.85 2.59
C TRP A 11 -2.52 -3.84 1.80
N ILE A 12 -2.83 -2.71 1.16
CA ILE A 12 -4.00 -2.58 0.31
C ILE A 12 -3.54 -2.02 -1.02
N ASP A 13 -4.22 -2.45 -2.07
CA ASP A 13 -4.16 -1.88 -3.40
C ASP A 13 -5.60 -1.87 -3.93
N CYS A 14 -5.99 -0.74 -4.52
CA CYS A 14 -7.29 -0.55 -5.11
C CYS A 14 -7.15 -0.30 -6.60
N GLU A 15 -8.05 -0.88 -7.37
CA GLU A 15 -8.28 -0.48 -8.75
C GLU A 15 -9.47 0.47 -8.80
N MET A 16 -9.40 1.49 -9.66
CA MET A 16 -10.43 2.52 -9.80
C MET A 16 -10.78 2.80 -11.25
N THR A 17 -11.92 3.45 -11.49
CA THR A 17 -12.27 4.00 -12.81
C THR A 17 -11.40 5.19 -13.22
N GLY A 18 -10.64 5.75 -12.28
CA GLY A 18 -9.73 6.87 -12.46
C GLY A 18 -9.20 7.37 -11.11
N LEU A 19 -8.76 8.63 -11.06
CA LEU A 19 -8.13 9.21 -9.85
C LEU A 19 -8.84 10.47 -9.34
N ASP A 20 -9.93 10.89 -9.98
CA ASP A 20 -10.74 12.01 -9.53
C ASP A 20 -11.78 11.51 -8.53
N LEU A 21 -11.57 11.82 -7.25
CA LEU A 21 -12.46 11.40 -6.18
C LEU A 21 -13.91 11.83 -6.40
N ASP A 22 -14.21 12.90 -7.15
CA ASP A 22 -15.58 13.39 -7.31
C ASP A 22 -16.42 12.52 -8.25
N VAL A 23 -15.77 11.82 -9.20
CA VAL A 23 -16.45 11.06 -10.27
C VAL A 23 -16.03 9.59 -10.35
N ASP A 24 -14.81 9.27 -9.90
CA ASP A 24 -14.27 7.92 -10.00
C ASP A 24 -14.59 7.07 -8.77
N GLU A 25 -14.73 5.77 -9.01
CA GLU A 25 -15.15 4.79 -8.02
C GLU A 25 -14.19 3.60 -7.96
N LEU A 26 -14.26 2.86 -6.84
CA LEU A 26 -13.51 1.62 -6.63
C LEU A 26 -14.09 0.48 -7.49
N VAL A 27 -13.22 -0.30 -8.12
CA VAL A 27 -13.59 -1.46 -8.94
C VAL A 27 -12.93 -2.78 -8.50
N GLU A 28 -11.82 -2.72 -7.77
CA GLU A 28 -11.24 -3.89 -7.09
C GLU A 28 -10.57 -3.41 -5.79
N ILE A 29 -10.61 -4.24 -4.75
CA ILE A 29 -9.77 -4.06 -3.56
C ILE A 29 -9.11 -5.38 -3.21
N ALA A 30 -7.80 -5.36 -3.00
CA ALA A 30 -7.06 -6.47 -2.42
C ALA A 30 -6.44 -6.09 -1.07
N VAL A 31 -6.27 -7.09 -0.21
CA VAL A 31 -5.68 -6.93 1.11
C VAL A 31 -4.71 -8.08 1.40
N VAL A 32 -3.50 -7.75 1.84
CA VAL A 32 -2.54 -8.71 2.41
C VAL A 32 -2.07 -8.18 3.77
N VAL A 33 -1.96 -9.06 4.77
CA VAL A 33 -1.41 -8.68 6.07
C VAL A 33 -0.06 -9.34 6.28
N THR A 34 0.92 -8.56 6.71
CA THR A 34 2.25 -9.05 7.09
C THR A 34 2.56 -8.74 8.54
N ASP A 35 3.53 -9.44 9.13
CA ASP A 35 4.28 -8.88 10.26
C ASP A 35 5.22 -7.75 9.79
N PHE A 36 5.90 -7.08 10.73
CA PHE A 36 6.89 -6.04 10.39
C PHE A 36 8.19 -6.59 9.77
N ASP A 37 8.37 -7.91 9.76
CA ASP A 37 9.44 -8.56 9.01
C ASP A 37 9.07 -8.83 7.55
N LEU A 38 7.88 -8.37 7.11
CA LEU A 38 7.33 -8.57 5.77
C LEU A 38 6.96 -10.03 5.48
N ARG A 39 6.79 -10.86 6.52
CA ARG A 39 6.26 -12.21 6.35
C ARG A 39 4.75 -12.15 6.16
N ILE A 40 4.29 -12.66 5.02
CA ILE A 40 2.87 -12.76 4.68
C ILE A 40 2.18 -13.77 5.62
N LEU A 41 1.07 -13.35 6.23
CA LEU A 41 0.33 -14.17 7.21
C LEU A 41 -0.76 -15.05 6.60
N ASP A 42 -1.22 -14.71 5.39
CA ASP A 42 -2.28 -15.40 4.65
C ASP A 42 -2.13 -15.09 3.15
N PRO A 43 -2.56 -15.97 2.22
CA PRO A 43 -2.47 -15.72 0.79
C PRO A 43 -3.02 -14.36 0.32
N GLY A 44 -3.98 -13.78 1.04
CA GLY A 44 -4.57 -12.49 0.68
C GLY A 44 -6.06 -12.59 0.39
N PHE A 45 -6.72 -11.45 0.44
CA PHE A 45 -8.10 -11.25 0.06
C PHE A 45 -8.16 -10.36 -1.18
N SER A 46 -9.06 -10.63 -2.12
CA SER A 46 -9.41 -9.72 -3.21
C SER A 46 -10.89 -9.84 -3.50
N ILE A 47 -11.51 -8.72 -3.87
CA ILE A 47 -12.91 -8.69 -4.29
C ILE A 47 -13.12 -7.59 -5.33
N VAL A 48 -13.87 -7.93 -6.38
CA VAL A 48 -14.26 -6.99 -7.44
C VAL A 48 -15.54 -6.28 -7.02
N ILE A 49 -15.57 -4.97 -7.25
CA ILE A 49 -16.65 -4.05 -6.88
C ILE A 49 -17.32 -3.60 -8.16
N LYS A 50 -18.64 -3.62 -8.19
CA LYS A 50 -19.41 -3.05 -9.30
C LYS A 50 -19.65 -1.55 -9.02
N PRO A 51 -19.04 -0.63 -9.78
CA PRO A 51 -19.28 0.80 -9.65
C PRO A 51 -20.61 1.18 -10.33
N ASP A 52 -21.00 2.43 -10.19
CA ASP A 52 -22.11 3.01 -10.95
C ASP A 52 -21.78 3.08 -12.45
N ASP A 53 -22.80 2.89 -13.30
CA ASP A 53 -22.66 2.91 -14.76
C ASP A 53 -22.03 4.23 -15.26
N SER A 54 -22.27 5.34 -14.56
CA SER A 54 -21.69 6.65 -14.90
C SER A 54 -20.17 6.69 -14.68
N ALA A 55 -19.67 6.11 -13.59
CA ALA A 55 -18.24 6.06 -13.30
C ALA A 55 -17.51 5.15 -14.31
N LEU A 56 -18.15 4.03 -14.66
CA LEU A 56 -17.63 3.13 -15.69
C LEU A 56 -17.57 3.81 -17.07
N ALA A 57 -18.59 4.58 -17.42
CA ALA A 57 -18.64 5.31 -18.69
C ALA A 57 -17.67 6.50 -18.76
N SER A 58 -17.22 7.05 -17.62
CA SER A 58 -16.26 8.15 -17.57
C SER A 58 -14.79 7.71 -17.59
N MET A 59 -14.52 6.41 -17.59
CA MET A 59 -13.14 5.90 -17.69
C MET A 59 -12.45 6.44 -18.94
N SER A 60 -11.23 6.94 -18.77
CA SER A 60 -10.39 7.31 -19.91
C SER A 60 -10.04 6.08 -20.77
N GLU A 61 -9.62 6.32 -22.02
CA GLU A 61 -9.15 5.24 -22.91
C GLU A 61 -8.00 4.45 -22.27
N PHE A 62 -7.06 5.14 -21.62
CA PHE A 62 -5.94 4.52 -20.91
C PHE A 62 -6.41 3.56 -19.81
N VAL A 63 -7.33 4.01 -18.93
CA VAL A 63 -7.84 3.18 -17.83
C VAL A 63 -8.67 2.02 -18.36
N THR A 64 -9.48 2.27 -19.39
CA THR A 64 -10.29 1.22 -20.03
C THR A 64 -9.41 0.12 -20.63
N ASP A 65 -8.34 0.50 -21.35
CA ASP A 65 -7.42 -0.44 -21.96
C ASP A 65 -6.61 -1.22 -20.91
N MET A 66 -6.22 -0.55 -19.82
CA MET A 66 -5.56 -1.18 -18.67
C MET A 66 -6.45 -2.28 -18.08
N HIS A 67 -7.71 -1.96 -17.72
CA HIS A 67 -8.66 -2.91 -17.13
C HIS A 67 -9.04 -4.03 -18.09
N ARG A 68 -9.07 -3.77 -19.41
CA ARG A 68 -9.26 -4.81 -20.42
C ARG A 68 -8.06 -5.74 -20.49
N SER A 69 -6.84 -5.21 -20.43
CA SER A 69 -5.62 -6.02 -20.51
C SER A 69 -5.44 -6.93 -19.29
N SER A 70 -5.89 -6.49 -18.12
CA SER A 70 -5.84 -7.25 -16.86
C SER A 70 -6.98 -8.27 -16.71
N GLY A 71 -7.99 -8.22 -17.59
CA GLY A 71 -9.22 -9.02 -17.49
C GLY A 71 -10.22 -8.50 -16.46
N LEU A 72 -9.91 -7.40 -15.77
CA LEU A 72 -10.78 -6.83 -14.74
C LEU A 72 -12.05 -6.24 -15.35
N LEU A 73 -11.98 -5.68 -16.57
CA LEU A 73 -13.13 -5.08 -17.24
C LEU A 73 -14.29 -6.08 -17.44
N GLU A 74 -13.98 -7.35 -17.66
CA GLU A 74 -14.94 -8.44 -17.78
C GLU A 74 -15.52 -8.90 -16.43
N GLU A 75 -14.76 -8.72 -15.33
CA GLU A 75 -15.17 -9.08 -13.98
C GLU A 75 -16.07 -8.00 -13.32
N ILE A 76 -15.81 -6.72 -13.60
CA ILE A 76 -16.51 -5.56 -13.01
C ILE A 76 -18.05 -5.67 -13.05
N PRO A 77 -18.70 -6.06 -14.17
CA PRO A 77 -20.16 -6.16 -14.23
C PRO A 77 -20.75 -7.19 -13.26
N HIS A 78 -19.93 -8.13 -12.79
CA HIS A 78 -20.26 -9.21 -11.85
C HIS A 78 -19.74 -8.95 -10.43
N GLY A 79 -19.14 -7.78 -10.18
CA GLY A 79 -18.65 -7.37 -8.87
C GLY A 79 -19.77 -7.24 -7.83
N VAL A 80 -19.38 -7.26 -6.56
CA VAL A 80 -20.30 -7.06 -5.44
C VAL A 80 -20.60 -5.57 -5.22
N SER A 81 -21.55 -5.28 -4.33
CA SER A 81 -21.79 -3.89 -3.91
C SER A 81 -20.61 -3.34 -3.10
N LEU A 82 -20.43 -2.02 -3.13
CA LEU A 82 -19.41 -1.34 -2.31
C LEU A 82 -19.54 -1.68 -0.82
N ALA A 83 -20.77 -1.78 -0.31
CA ALA A 83 -21.05 -2.09 1.09
C ALA A 83 -20.61 -3.52 1.46
N ASP A 84 -20.84 -4.50 0.58
CA ASP A 84 -20.41 -5.88 0.79
C ASP A 84 -18.87 -5.98 0.72
N ALA A 85 -18.25 -5.27 -0.22
CA ALA A 85 -16.79 -5.21 -0.32
C ALA A 85 -16.14 -4.61 0.93
N GLU A 86 -16.67 -3.48 1.44
CA GLU A 86 -16.20 -2.88 2.70
C GLU A 86 -16.35 -3.87 3.87
N PHE A 87 -17.49 -4.55 3.96
CA PHE A 87 -17.75 -5.53 5.01
C PHE A 87 -16.72 -6.67 4.99
N HIS A 88 -16.51 -7.30 3.83
CA HIS A 88 -15.59 -8.43 3.70
C HIS A 88 -14.12 -8.03 3.85
N ALA A 89 -13.72 -6.88 3.31
CA ALA A 89 -12.37 -6.36 3.49
C ALA A 89 -12.07 -6.08 4.96
N LEU A 90 -13.00 -5.43 5.68
CA LEU A 90 -12.85 -5.17 7.11
C LEU A 90 -12.79 -6.47 7.93
N GLU A 91 -13.68 -7.42 7.66
CA GLU A 91 -13.68 -8.74 8.31
C GLU A 91 -12.33 -9.44 8.15
N TYR A 92 -11.78 -9.43 6.93
CA TYR A 92 -10.47 -10.00 6.63
C TYR A 92 -9.36 -9.29 7.41
N ILE A 93 -9.34 -7.95 7.45
CA ILE A 93 -8.37 -7.16 8.20
C ILE A 93 -8.42 -7.50 9.70
N GLN A 94 -9.62 -7.55 10.28
CA GLN A 94 -9.83 -7.79 11.71
C GLN A 94 -9.32 -9.15 12.19
N ARG A 95 -9.29 -10.16 11.32
CA ARG A 95 -8.73 -11.49 11.64
C ARG A 95 -7.23 -11.45 11.95
N PHE A 96 -6.48 -10.52 11.36
CA PHE A 96 -5.03 -10.45 11.50
C PHE A 96 -4.53 -9.18 12.22
N ALA A 97 -5.31 -8.11 12.19
CA ALA A 97 -5.08 -6.83 12.87
C ALA A 97 -6.32 -6.47 13.72
N PRO A 98 -6.53 -7.14 14.87
CA PRO A 98 -7.76 -7.05 15.64
C PRO A 98 -7.91 -5.76 16.46
N VAL A 99 -6.89 -4.89 16.48
CA VAL A 99 -6.90 -3.66 17.26
C VAL A 99 -7.04 -2.45 16.33
N GLU A 100 -8.19 -1.78 16.42
CA GLU A 100 -8.47 -0.53 15.70
C GLU A 100 -7.39 0.52 15.94
N GLY A 101 -7.02 1.22 14.86
CA GLY A 101 -6.09 2.35 14.89
C GLY A 101 -4.63 1.97 15.17
N LYS A 102 -4.27 0.68 15.12
CA LYS A 102 -2.88 0.22 15.37
C LYS A 102 -2.08 -0.05 14.11
N ALA A 103 -2.61 -0.86 13.20
CA ALA A 103 -1.86 -1.27 12.02
C ALA A 103 -1.84 -0.14 10.97
N PRO A 104 -0.66 0.34 10.54
CA PRO A 104 -0.57 1.30 9.45
C PRO A 104 -0.93 0.65 8.12
N LEU A 105 -1.44 1.48 7.21
CA LEU A 105 -1.69 1.11 5.83
C LEU A 105 -0.37 1.11 5.05
N ALA A 106 -0.14 0.10 4.21
CA ALA A 106 1.07 -0.06 3.42
C ALA A 106 0.76 -0.31 1.94
N GLY A 107 1.67 0.11 1.06
CA GLY A 107 1.55 -0.09 -0.39
C GLY A 107 2.42 0.90 -1.17
N ASN A 108 2.36 0.84 -2.49
CA ASN A 108 3.01 1.81 -3.36
C ASN A 108 2.07 2.98 -3.64
N THR A 109 2.51 4.22 -3.44
CA THR A 109 1.69 5.42 -3.75
C THR A 109 0.37 5.39 -2.96
N ILE A 110 0.41 4.76 -1.80
CA ILE A 110 -0.76 4.35 -1.00
C ILE A 110 -1.61 5.53 -0.49
N GLY A 111 -1.10 6.76 -0.64
CA GLY A 111 -1.88 7.97 -0.39
C GLY A 111 -3.12 8.07 -1.29
N THR A 112 -3.05 7.58 -2.53
CA THR A 112 -4.19 7.56 -3.45
C THR A 112 -5.27 6.62 -2.95
N ASP A 113 -4.95 5.35 -2.68
CA ASP A 113 -5.89 4.37 -2.16
C ASP A 113 -6.50 4.85 -0.84
N ARG A 114 -5.68 5.44 0.04
CA ARG A 114 -6.15 6.01 1.31
C ARG A 114 -7.25 7.04 1.10
N MET A 115 -7.15 7.89 0.09
CA MET A 115 -8.20 8.89 -0.20
C MET A 115 -9.51 8.22 -0.64
N PHE A 116 -9.44 7.20 -1.49
CA PHE A 116 -10.61 6.43 -1.90
C PHE A 116 -11.22 5.65 -0.74
N LEU A 117 -10.40 5.00 0.11
CA LEU A 117 -10.86 4.30 1.31
C LEU A 117 -11.56 5.25 2.28
N ALA A 118 -11.01 6.45 2.51
CA ALA A 118 -11.64 7.43 3.39
C ALA A 118 -13.02 7.88 2.89
N LYS A 119 -13.22 7.96 1.56
CA LYS A 119 -14.51 8.33 0.94
C LYS A 119 -15.49 7.14 0.89
N TYR A 120 -15.06 6.01 0.37
CA TYR A 120 -15.92 4.90 -0.04
C TYR A 120 -15.96 3.73 0.95
N MET A 121 -14.92 3.57 1.78
CA MET A 121 -14.81 2.49 2.78
C MET A 121 -14.40 3.05 4.16
N PRO A 122 -15.16 4.00 4.74
CA PRO A 122 -14.77 4.73 5.95
C PRO A 122 -14.59 3.85 7.19
N ARG A 123 -15.19 2.64 7.23
CA ARG A 123 -14.98 1.69 8.33
C ARG A 123 -13.63 1.01 8.22
N VAL A 124 -13.19 0.70 7.01
CA VAL A 124 -11.82 0.18 6.75
C VAL A 124 -10.81 1.26 7.09
N ASP A 125 -10.98 2.48 6.59
CA ASP A 125 -10.05 3.60 6.83
C ASP A 125 -9.84 3.88 8.33
N ARG A 126 -10.94 3.94 9.09
CA ARG A 126 -10.92 4.15 10.54
C ARG A 126 -10.25 3.01 11.30
N TRP A 127 -10.41 1.77 10.84
CA TRP A 127 -9.80 0.62 11.49
C TRP A 127 -8.27 0.66 11.43
N LEU A 128 -7.72 1.28 10.39
CA LEU A 128 -6.29 1.43 10.18
C LEU A 128 -5.73 2.63 10.94
N HIS A 129 -4.44 2.57 11.29
CA HIS A 129 -3.74 3.73 11.83
C HIS A 129 -3.67 4.84 10.77
N TYR A 130 -3.69 6.10 11.20
CA TYR A 130 -3.63 7.28 10.31
C TYR A 130 -2.32 7.41 9.49
N ARG A 131 -1.31 6.57 9.79
CA ARG A 131 0.02 6.64 9.16
C ARG A 131 0.07 5.63 8.03
N ASN A 132 0.86 5.98 7.02
CA ASN A 132 1.12 5.13 5.87
C ASN A 132 2.59 4.67 5.85
N ILE A 133 2.82 3.45 5.40
CA ILE A 133 4.12 2.94 4.95
C ILE A 133 4.09 2.96 3.42
N ASP A 134 4.55 4.06 2.84
CA ASP A 134 4.56 4.24 1.38
C ASP A 134 5.89 3.80 0.76
N VAL A 135 5.86 2.69 0.03
CA VAL A 135 7.02 2.13 -0.66
C VAL A 135 7.55 3.09 -1.73
N SER A 136 6.67 3.88 -2.36
CA SER A 136 7.05 4.85 -3.39
C SER A 136 7.88 5.99 -2.81
N SER A 137 7.69 6.34 -1.53
CA SER A 137 8.56 7.30 -0.84
C SER A 137 10.01 6.78 -0.76
N VAL A 138 10.19 5.51 -0.39
CA VAL A 138 11.53 4.87 -0.34
C VAL A 138 12.13 4.76 -1.74
N LYS A 139 11.33 4.42 -2.75
CA LYS A 139 11.73 4.36 -4.16
C LYS A 139 12.26 5.72 -4.66
N GLU A 140 11.53 6.80 -4.42
CA GLU A 140 11.93 8.14 -4.88
C GLU A 140 13.20 8.66 -4.19
N LEU A 141 13.38 8.37 -2.89
CA LEU A 141 14.63 8.65 -2.18
C LEU A 141 15.78 7.81 -2.73
N SER A 142 15.56 6.52 -2.93
CA SER A 142 16.56 5.59 -3.48
C SER A 142 17.01 6.00 -4.88
N ARG A 143 16.10 6.50 -5.73
CA ARG A 143 16.43 7.03 -7.05
C ARG A 143 17.47 8.15 -7.01
N ARG A 144 17.42 9.02 -6.00
CA ARG A 144 18.28 10.20 -5.88
C ARG A 144 19.54 9.92 -5.05
N TRP A 145 19.39 9.19 -3.96
CA TRP A 145 20.47 8.96 -2.99
C TRP A 145 21.25 7.68 -3.28
N PHE A 146 20.61 6.66 -3.86
CA PHE A 146 21.19 5.35 -4.13
C PHE A 146 20.87 4.85 -5.56
N PRO A 147 21.29 5.56 -6.63
CA PRO A 147 20.89 5.23 -8.00
C PRO A 147 21.16 3.78 -8.40
N ARG A 148 22.25 3.19 -7.91
CA ARG A 148 22.58 1.77 -8.15
C ARG A 148 21.51 0.83 -7.59
N ALA A 149 21.05 1.06 -6.36
CA ALA A 149 19.97 0.26 -5.78
C ALA A 149 18.67 0.47 -6.59
N TYR A 150 18.34 1.71 -6.96
CA TYR A 150 17.15 1.99 -7.76
C TYR A 150 17.12 1.22 -9.10
N PHE A 151 18.21 1.26 -9.88
CA PHE A 151 18.26 0.58 -11.19
C PHE A 151 18.32 -0.96 -11.10
N HIS A 152 18.57 -1.51 -9.91
CA HIS A 152 18.57 -2.95 -9.66
C HIS A 152 17.37 -3.42 -8.84
N ALA A 153 16.37 -2.55 -8.62
CA ALA A 153 15.11 -2.96 -8.02
C ALA A 153 14.40 -4.01 -8.90
N PRO A 154 13.69 -4.99 -8.30
CA PRO A 154 12.93 -5.98 -9.04
C PRO A 154 11.94 -5.34 -10.02
N ALA A 155 11.80 -5.93 -11.21
CA ALA A 155 10.77 -5.52 -12.15
C ALA A 155 9.36 -5.83 -11.60
N LYS A 156 8.40 -5.00 -12.00
CA LYS A 156 6.96 -5.21 -11.77
C LYS A 156 6.35 -5.89 -13.00
N ASP A 157 5.58 -6.94 -12.77
CA ASP A 157 4.89 -7.77 -13.77
C ASP A 157 3.47 -8.13 -13.29
N GLY A 158 2.93 -7.38 -12.32
CA GLY A 158 1.67 -7.70 -11.63
C GLY A 158 0.41 -7.61 -12.49
N GLY A 159 0.51 -7.02 -13.69
CA GLY A 159 -0.56 -7.00 -14.68
C GLY A 159 -1.76 -6.14 -14.31
N HIS A 160 -1.59 -5.17 -13.39
CA HIS A 160 -2.67 -4.29 -12.90
C HIS A 160 -3.82 -5.10 -12.28
N ARG A 161 -3.45 -6.01 -11.38
CA ARG A 161 -4.37 -6.76 -10.54
C ARG A 161 -3.96 -6.57 -9.10
N ALA A 162 -4.89 -6.10 -8.27
CA ALA A 162 -4.57 -5.56 -6.97
C ALA A 162 -3.75 -6.51 -6.07
N LEU A 163 -4.11 -7.79 -6.04
CA LEU A 163 -3.40 -8.77 -5.19
C LEU A 163 -1.97 -9.08 -5.68
N ALA A 164 -1.73 -9.04 -7.00
CA ALA A 164 -0.40 -9.21 -7.56
C ALA A 164 0.46 -7.98 -7.24
N ASP A 165 -0.08 -6.79 -7.45
CA ASP A 165 0.59 -5.50 -7.23
C ASP A 165 0.98 -5.30 -5.75
N ILE A 166 0.16 -5.77 -4.79
CA ILE A 166 0.54 -5.81 -3.36
C ILE A 166 1.77 -6.68 -3.12
N ARG A 167 1.81 -7.89 -3.69
CA ARG A 167 2.94 -8.82 -3.48
C ARG A 167 4.22 -8.26 -4.09
N GLU A 168 4.12 -7.52 -5.18
CA GLU A 168 5.25 -6.80 -5.76
C GLU A 168 5.70 -5.64 -4.87
N SER A 169 4.76 -4.89 -4.29
CA SER A 169 5.04 -3.81 -3.33
C SER A 169 5.78 -4.33 -2.08
N ILE A 170 5.36 -5.48 -1.54
CA ILE A 170 6.05 -6.15 -0.42
C ILE A 170 7.47 -6.53 -0.81
N ARG A 171 7.65 -7.13 -2.00
CA ARG A 171 8.96 -7.53 -2.53
C ARG A 171 9.86 -6.33 -2.76
N GLU A 172 9.32 -5.23 -3.28
CA GLU A 172 10.04 -3.98 -3.49
C GLU A 172 10.52 -3.39 -2.16
N LEU A 173 9.67 -3.33 -1.13
CA LEU A 173 10.08 -2.86 0.19
C LEU A 173 11.13 -3.79 0.84
N ALA A 174 10.99 -5.10 0.68
CA ALA A 174 11.97 -6.07 1.16
C ALA A 174 13.33 -5.88 0.49
N TYR A 175 13.36 -5.58 -0.82
CA TYR A 175 14.56 -5.23 -1.55
C TYR A 175 15.21 -3.96 -0.99
N TYR A 176 14.44 -2.89 -0.80
CA TYR A 176 14.99 -1.65 -0.26
C TYR A 176 15.50 -1.83 1.18
N ARG A 177 14.82 -2.61 2.04
CA ARG A 177 15.30 -2.97 3.39
C ARG A 177 16.73 -3.54 3.35
N GLN A 178 17.07 -4.31 2.33
CA GLN A 178 18.41 -4.90 2.17
C GLN A 178 19.41 -3.96 1.50
N ALA A 179 18.96 -3.17 0.51
CA ALA A 179 19.85 -2.42 -0.38
C ALA A 179 20.13 -0.98 0.07
N VAL A 180 19.22 -0.34 0.82
CA VAL A 180 19.33 1.10 1.15
C VAL A 180 19.25 1.42 2.65
N PHE A 181 18.72 0.52 3.48
CA PHE A 181 18.71 0.70 4.94
C PHE A 181 19.99 0.15 5.57
N VAL A 182 20.30 0.63 6.77
CA VAL A 182 21.44 0.12 7.55
C VAL A 182 21.16 -1.34 7.94
N PRO A 183 22.12 -2.27 7.76
CA PRO A 183 21.95 -3.67 8.13
C PRO A 183 21.61 -3.85 9.61
N GLU A 184 20.81 -4.87 9.92
CA GLU A 184 20.50 -5.25 11.30
C GLU A 184 21.76 -5.70 12.07
N PRO A 185 21.87 -5.38 13.37
CA PRO A 185 20.87 -4.74 14.24
C PRO A 185 20.84 -3.20 14.18
N GLY A 186 21.52 -2.57 13.21
CA GLY A 186 21.66 -1.12 13.14
C GLY A 186 22.80 -0.58 14.02
N PRO A 187 22.97 0.75 14.08
CA PRO A 187 23.99 1.39 14.92
C PRO A 187 23.71 1.16 16.41
N THR A 188 24.77 1.13 17.23
CA THR A 188 24.62 1.13 18.70
C THR A 188 23.92 2.39 19.18
N SER A 189 23.36 2.38 20.40
CA SER A 189 22.70 3.55 20.96
C SER A 189 23.61 4.79 20.99
N ASP A 190 24.91 4.61 21.27
CA ASP A 190 25.87 5.72 21.29
C ASP A 190 26.16 6.24 19.87
N ALA A 191 26.31 5.35 18.89
CA ALA A 191 26.48 5.75 17.49
C ALA A 191 25.23 6.48 16.95
N ALA A 192 24.02 6.02 17.31
CA ALA A 192 22.78 6.67 16.93
C ALA A 192 22.64 8.07 17.56
N LYS A 193 23.01 8.24 18.85
CA LYS A 193 23.03 9.55 19.51
C LYS A 193 24.04 10.49 18.87
N ALA A 194 25.24 10.01 18.54
CA ALA A 194 26.26 10.80 17.88
C ALA A 194 25.80 11.27 16.48
N ALA A 195 25.19 10.37 15.69
CA ALA A 195 24.60 10.73 14.40
C ALA A 195 23.51 11.81 14.55
N ALA A 196 22.60 11.66 15.51
CA ALA A 196 21.56 12.66 15.77
C ALA A 196 22.15 14.04 16.12
N ALA A 197 23.16 14.10 16.99
CA ALA A 197 23.83 15.35 17.35
C ALA A 197 24.55 16.01 16.16
N ALA A 198 25.18 15.20 15.30
CA ALA A 198 25.82 15.68 14.08
C ALA A 198 24.79 16.23 13.09
N THR A 199 23.65 15.55 12.91
CA THR A 199 22.55 16.02 12.04
C THR A 199 21.95 17.33 12.55
N VAL A 200 21.66 17.46 13.85
CA VAL A 200 21.14 18.73 14.41
C VAL A 200 22.13 19.88 14.15
N SER A 201 23.43 19.61 14.29
CA SER A 201 24.47 20.61 13.99
C SER A 201 24.53 21.01 12.50
N SER A 202 24.21 20.10 11.58
CA SER A 202 24.20 20.38 10.13
C SER A 202 22.94 21.11 9.64
N PHE A 203 21.87 21.13 10.44
CA PHE A 203 20.61 21.83 10.15
C PHE A 203 20.34 22.91 11.21
N PRO A 204 21.11 24.01 11.23
CA PRO A 204 20.96 25.05 12.25
C PRO A 204 19.59 25.74 12.15
N VAL A 205 19.00 26.06 13.30
CA VAL A 205 17.74 26.79 13.38
C VAL A 205 17.93 28.19 12.79
N GLY A 206 17.23 28.50 11.70
CA GLY A 206 17.24 29.83 11.06
C GLY A 206 17.75 29.89 9.63
N VAL A 207 17.90 28.74 8.96
CA VAL A 207 18.11 28.64 7.50
C VAL A 207 16.89 27.98 6.85
#